data_AF-A0ABD3G1Z1-F1
#
_entry.id   AF-A0ABD3G1Z1-F1
#
_cell.length_a   1.000
_cell.length_b   1.000
_cell.length_c   1.000
_cell.angle_alpha   90.00
_cell.angle_beta   90.00
_cell.angle_gamma   90.00
#
_symmetry.space_group_name_H-M   'P 1'
#
loop_
_entity.id
_entity.type
_entity.pdbx_description
1 polymer ?
#
loop_
_entity_poly.entity_id
_entity_poly.type
_entity_poly.pdbx_seq_one_letter_code
_entity_poly.pdbx_strand_id
1 'polypeptide(L)'
;MQNKTTSTRSTGSVVRLLSIPSRRKSSVYVSNGLLINKVQALNEQTFSARKMLLAVWVCVGLVPLLLQARSYSKFATPHKITLDLVVPTGSIANTTDRFELCPVEGLVVAGAWWNIAVTHYYNTTDGRLCHFVIPQYNIHGAYILKSVKDSPSSTTPESCSEDSYPFHHYFYHGSIGYYAFYEEASGTYCSLDKTSYVEVNGLGAYDGNGAHLANDGGDTTYRKSYWYGIFGAIWIAYRSILMRRSYISCKRYGRRCDLMKEKIPFKYAAVYVQESLRLAAHGSRNYHRLVLLYLLVEGLMGDLFMLIAQDGFVAKVQYISLGYNLSGVLSILFEMVENMNWIREKYRCLIKRLLFNYETALLGEFCCAAGMQFYLTLLNQSSLKHSQPVAEAVSYYAWSLVGHGIIVLGIVATITSIRASGALLTVRCTFGSLQLFTAPCSVDTALGIRSKMIFLGGYVWESGDLCYPVETLKSFGVMLMQEEDGDHYLVMHKLRWLSIPRQDMIIIGKIHGNRVKPCLERPCTGIVSMIRKSLGGPITH
;
A
#
# COMPACT_ATOMS: atom_id res chain seq x y z
N MET A 1 60.21 -33.79 69.07
CA MET A 1 59.69 -35.11 68.68
C MET A 1 59.43 -35.10 67.18
N GLN A 2 60.17 -35.95 66.45
CA GLN A 2 59.86 -36.68 65.20
C GLN A 2 58.87 -36.08 64.18
N ASN A 3 59.07 -36.12 62.86
CA ASN A 3 60.13 -36.64 61.99
C ASN A 3 59.88 -36.10 60.57
N LYS A 4 60.92 -36.11 59.74
CA LYS A 4 60.95 -35.83 58.28
C LYS A 4 59.88 -36.58 57.47
N THR A 5 59.39 -35.97 56.39
CA THR A 5 59.63 -36.45 55.00
C THR A 5 59.14 -35.49 53.92
N THR A 6 60.03 -35.24 52.97
CA THR A 6 59.86 -34.65 51.63
C THR A 6 59.09 -35.58 50.68
N SER A 7 58.23 -35.04 49.80
CA SER A 7 58.03 -35.54 48.42
C SER A 7 57.28 -34.53 47.54
N THR A 8 57.70 -34.49 46.27
CA THR A 8 57.41 -33.52 45.20
C THR A 8 56.20 -33.85 44.31
N ARG A 9 55.68 -32.80 43.65
CA ARG A 9 54.95 -32.75 42.35
C ARG A 9 53.50 -33.30 42.29
N SER A 10 52.56 -32.43 41.89
CA SER A 10 52.01 -32.43 40.52
C SER A 10 50.87 -31.40 40.38
N THR A 11 50.86 -30.74 39.23
CA THR A 11 49.86 -29.81 38.68
C THR A 11 48.46 -30.40 38.59
N GLY A 12 47.44 -29.60 38.92
CA GLY A 12 46.02 -29.94 38.70
C GLY A 12 45.12 -28.72 38.71
N SER A 13 44.83 -28.21 37.51
CA SER A 13 43.83 -27.19 37.19
C SER A 13 42.45 -27.53 37.79
N VAL A 14 41.88 -26.60 38.58
CA VAL A 14 40.44 -26.56 38.85
C VAL A 14 39.97 -25.11 38.74
N VAL A 15 39.53 -24.75 37.54
CA VAL A 15 38.75 -23.52 37.29
C VAL A 15 37.42 -23.65 38.03
N ARG A 16 37.25 -22.86 39.10
CA ARG A 16 35.96 -22.64 39.76
C ARG A 16 34.99 -22.03 38.76
N LEU A 17 33.99 -22.81 38.33
CA LEU A 17 32.76 -22.26 37.75
C LEU A 17 32.04 -21.43 38.82
N LEU A 18 32.04 -20.11 38.64
CA LEU A 18 31.16 -19.20 39.37
C LEU A 18 29.72 -19.41 38.91
N SER A 19 28.91 -19.96 39.81
CA SER A 19 27.45 -19.94 39.73
C SER A 19 26.95 -18.49 39.75
N ILE A 20 26.43 -18.00 38.62
CA ILE A 20 25.76 -16.69 38.54
C ILE A 20 24.27 -16.89 38.82
N PRO A 21 23.67 -16.16 39.78
CA PRO A 21 22.27 -16.31 40.15
C PRO A 21 21.33 -15.73 39.08
N SER A 22 20.13 -16.31 39.01
CA SER A 22 19.06 -16.02 38.05
C SER A 22 18.62 -14.54 38.08
N ARG A 23 19.20 -13.71 37.21
CA ARG A 23 18.65 -12.39 36.86
C ARG A 23 18.47 -12.29 35.36
N ARG A 24 17.19 -12.30 34.94
CA ARG A 24 16.65 -11.88 33.63
C ARG A 24 17.62 -12.06 32.44
N LYS A 25 17.49 -13.20 31.74
CA LYS A 25 18.13 -13.48 30.43
C LYS A 25 17.75 -12.40 29.39
N SER A 26 18.44 -11.26 29.41
CA SER A 26 18.47 -10.34 28.29
C SER A 26 19.30 -11.02 27.19
N SER A 27 18.70 -11.24 26.01
CA SER A 27 19.28 -11.89 24.83
C SER A 27 20.81 -11.77 24.77
N VAL A 28 21.49 -12.89 24.96
CA VAL A 28 22.94 -13.04 24.79
C VAL A 28 23.22 -13.16 23.29
N TYR A 29 24.12 -12.34 22.78
CA TYR A 29 24.52 -12.33 21.37
C TYR A 29 25.92 -12.90 21.22
N VAL A 30 26.10 -13.75 20.23
CA VAL A 30 27.38 -14.39 19.92
C VAL A 30 27.76 -14.11 18.47
N SER A 31 28.96 -13.60 18.25
CA SER A 31 29.59 -13.51 16.92
C SER A 31 30.90 -14.28 16.96
N ASN A 32 31.13 -15.14 15.95
CA ASN A 32 32.30 -16.02 15.86
C ASN A 32 32.62 -16.85 17.13
N GLY A 33 31.59 -17.23 17.90
CA GLY A 33 31.75 -18.05 19.11
C GLY A 33 32.07 -17.25 20.38
N LEU A 34 32.21 -15.93 20.29
CA LEU A 34 32.49 -15.03 21.42
C LEU A 34 31.27 -14.19 21.79
N LEU A 35 31.08 -13.99 23.10
CA LEU A 35 30.00 -13.20 23.67
C LEU A 35 30.30 -11.70 23.44
N ILE A 36 29.36 -10.98 22.81
CA ILE A 36 29.63 -9.62 22.34
C ILE A 36 29.49 -8.60 23.47
N ASN A 37 30.55 -7.82 23.73
CA ASN A 37 30.47 -6.63 24.57
C ASN A 37 29.80 -5.48 23.81
N LYS A 38 28.59 -5.10 24.25
CA LYS A 38 27.72 -4.14 23.56
C LYS A 38 28.28 -2.73 23.46
N VAL A 39 29.17 -2.31 24.36
CA VAL A 39 29.67 -0.91 24.41
C VAL A 39 30.79 -0.70 23.40
N GLN A 40 31.73 -1.64 23.31
CA GLN A 40 32.86 -1.56 22.40
C GLN A 40 32.44 -1.70 20.92
N ALA A 41 31.51 -2.62 20.63
CA ALA A 41 31.06 -2.88 19.25
C ALA A 41 30.29 -1.71 18.61
N LEU A 42 29.69 -0.80 19.40
CA LEU A 42 28.92 0.34 18.87
C LEU A 42 29.78 1.57 18.52
N ASN A 43 31.01 1.67 19.04
CA ASN A 43 31.88 2.84 18.84
C ASN A 43 32.75 2.75 17.57
N GLU A 44 32.86 1.58 16.91
CA GLU A 44 33.82 1.34 15.82
C GLU A 44 33.27 1.53 14.38
N GLN A 45 31.99 1.85 14.17
CA GLN A 45 31.40 1.82 12.81
C GLN A 45 30.90 3.16 12.26
N THR A 46 31.48 3.59 11.13
CA THR A 46 31.12 4.79 10.36
C THR A 46 29.89 4.60 9.46
N PHE A 47 29.69 3.40 8.89
CA PHE A 47 28.53 3.03 8.06
C PHE A 47 27.81 1.81 8.64
N SER A 48 26.67 2.03 9.32
CA SER A 48 25.95 1.01 10.07
C SER A 48 24.72 0.48 9.34
N ALA A 49 24.39 -0.81 9.51
CA ALA A 49 23.17 -1.44 8.99
C ALA A 49 21.92 -0.70 9.49
N ARG A 50 21.98 -0.16 10.70
CA ARG A 50 20.94 0.73 11.24
C ARG A 50 20.70 1.97 10.37
N LYS A 51 21.74 2.67 9.90
CA LYS A 51 21.56 3.86 9.04
C LYS A 51 20.89 3.49 7.72
N MET A 52 21.33 2.40 7.08
CA MET A 52 20.74 1.91 5.83
C MET A 52 19.25 1.57 5.99
N LEU A 53 18.89 0.78 7.01
CA LEU A 53 17.49 0.44 7.29
C LEU A 53 16.63 1.68 7.55
N LEU A 54 17.15 2.67 8.26
CA LEU A 54 16.42 3.92 8.53
C LEU A 54 16.25 4.78 7.28
N ALA A 55 17.27 4.87 6.40
CA ALA A 55 17.14 5.59 5.14
C ALA A 55 16.06 4.98 4.25
N VAL A 56 16.07 3.64 4.10
CA VAL A 56 15.06 2.92 3.34
C VAL A 56 13.67 3.07 3.98
N TRP A 57 13.57 3.02 5.31
CA TRP A 57 12.31 3.24 6.04
C TRP A 57 11.70 4.62 5.79
N VAL A 58 12.53 5.67 5.70
CA VAL A 58 12.06 7.02 5.34
C VAL A 58 11.46 7.01 3.94
N CYS A 59 12.18 6.47 2.95
CA CYS A 59 11.75 6.49 1.56
C CYS A 59 10.49 5.65 1.30
N VAL A 60 10.46 4.42 1.83
CA VAL A 60 9.40 3.43 1.52
C VAL A 60 8.21 3.52 2.48
N GLY A 61 8.38 4.13 3.64
CA GLY A 61 7.34 4.22 4.67
C GLY A 61 6.88 5.65 4.97
N LEU A 62 7.81 6.53 5.38
CA LEU A 62 7.45 7.87 5.84
C LEU A 62 6.94 8.77 4.70
N VAL A 63 7.58 8.74 3.54
CA VAL A 63 7.16 9.56 2.38
C VAL A 63 5.72 9.23 1.94
N PRO A 64 5.35 7.96 1.69
CA PRO A 64 3.96 7.61 1.39
C PRO A 64 2.96 8.04 2.48
N LEU A 65 3.32 7.92 3.76
CA LEU A 65 2.45 8.37 4.85
C LEU A 65 2.21 9.89 4.80
N LEU A 66 3.24 10.69 4.52
CA LEU A 66 3.10 12.14 4.41
C LEU A 66 2.23 12.55 3.22
N LEU A 67 2.37 11.86 2.09
CA LEU A 67 1.51 12.06 0.92
C LEU A 67 0.05 11.73 1.25
N GLN A 68 -0.20 10.61 1.91
CA GLN A 68 -1.55 10.22 2.33
C GLN A 68 -2.14 11.19 3.35
N ALA A 69 -1.35 11.67 4.33
CA ALA A 69 -1.80 12.66 5.31
C ALA A 69 -2.13 14.00 4.67
N ARG A 70 -1.38 14.40 3.64
CA ARG A 70 -1.67 15.61 2.84
C ARG A 70 -3.00 15.46 2.10
N SER A 71 -3.21 14.34 1.40
CA SER A 71 -4.47 14.07 0.69
C SER A 71 -5.65 14.07 1.65
N TYR A 72 -5.52 13.38 2.79
CA TYR A 72 -6.53 13.39 3.85
C TYR A 72 -6.85 14.81 4.32
N SER A 73 -5.83 15.63 4.59
CA SER A 73 -6.03 17.00 5.09
C SER A 73 -6.80 17.86 4.08
N LYS A 74 -6.57 17.68 2.77
CA LYS A 74 -7.31 18.40 1.73
C LYS A 74 -8.80 18.10 1.77
N PHE A 75 -9.18 16.82 1.81
CA PHE A 75 -10.60 16.43 1.81
C PHE A 75 -11.29 16.61 3.17
N ALA A 76 -10.54 16.56 4.26
CA ALA A 76 -11.08 16.81 5.60
C ALA A 76 -11.29 18.30 5.90
N THR A 77 -10.65 19.19 5.13
CA THR A 77 -10.82 20.63 5.27
C THR A 77 -12.22 21.03 4.80
N PRO A 78 -12.98 21.82 5.59
CA PRO A 78 -14.28 22.33 5.16
C PRO A 78 -14.15 23.16 3.88
N HIS A 79 -15.08 22.97 2.96
CA HIS A 79 -15.12 23.68 1.69
C HIS A 79 -16.42 24.49 1.57
N LYS A 80 -16.47 25.37 0.57
CA LYS A 80 -17.64 26.18 0.24
C LYS A 80 -17.80 26.21 -1.27
N ILE A 81 -19.03 26.05 -1.74
CA ILE A 81 -19.38 26.12 -3.16
C ILE A 81 -19.39 27.60 -3.57
N THR A 82 -18.80 27.92 -4.72
CA THR A 82 -18.84 29.29 -5.25
C THR A 82 -20.29 29.72 -5.55
N LEU A 83 -20.61 30.98 -5.23
CA LEU A 83 -22.00 31.47 -5.15
C LEU A 83 -22.78 31.34 -6.47
N ASP A 84 -22.13 31.52 -7.61
CA ASP A 84 -22.72 31.41 -8.95
C ASP A 84 -23.07 29.97 -9.35
N LEU A 85 -22.52 28.99 -8.64
CA LEU A 85 -22.80 27.57 -8.82
C LEU A 85 -23.90 27.05 -7.88
N VAL A 86 -24.38 27.86 -6.94
CA VAL A 86 -25.47 27.50 -6.03
C VAL A 86 -26.81 27.79 -6.68
N VAL A 87 -27.73 26.82 -6.62
CA VAL A 87 -29.10 26.98 -7.13
C VAL A 87 -29.83 28.07 -6.34
N PRO A 88 -30.34 29.14 -6.98
CA PRO A 88 -31.07 30.18 -6.27
C PRO A 88 -32.34 29.64 -5.62
N THR A 89 -32.64 30.11 -4.42
CA THR A 89 -33.81 29.64 -3.65
C THR A 89 -35.12 29.89 -4.41
N GLY A 90 -35.95 28.85 -4.55
CA GLY A 90 -37.23 28.93 -5.26
C GLY A 90 -37.14 28.71 -6.79
N SER A 91 -35.95 28.44 -7.33
CA SER A 91 -35.79 28.09 -8.75
C SER A 91 -36.45 26.76 -9.09
N ILE A 92 -37.08 26.68 -10.26
CA ILE A 92 -37.73 25.47 -10.77
C ILE A 92 -36.79 24.82 -11.80
N ALA A 93 -36.54 23.53 -11.65
CA ALA A 93 -35.75 22.75 -12.60
C ALA A 93 -36.48 22.65 -13.95
N ASN A 94 -35.80 22.97 -15.05
CA ASN A 94 -36.34 22.90 -16.40
C ASN A 94 -35.59 21.86 -17.24
N THR A 95 -36.32 21.15 -18.10
CA THR A 95 -35.79 20.06 -18.94
C THR A 95 -35.95 20.32 -20.44
N THR A 96 -36.66 21.38 -20.83
CA THR A 96 -36.97 21.74 -22.22
C THR A 96 -35.74 22.27 -22.95
N ASP A 97 -35.47 21.77 -24.16
CA ASP A 97 -34.34 22.13 -25.02
C ASP A 97 -32.96 22.06 -24.33
N ARG A 98 -32.84 21.19 -23.32
CA ARG A 98 -31.66 21.12 -22.44
C ARG A 98 -30.35 20.90 -23.19
N PHE A 99 -30.35 20.13 -24.27
CA PHE A 99 -29.13 19.83 -25.03
C PHE A 99 -28.67 20.99 -25.91
N GLU A 100 -29.56 21.91 -26.26
CA GLU A 100 -29.21 23.13 -26.97
C GLU A 100 -28.72 24.22 -25.99
N LEU A 101 -29.36 24.29 -24.82
CA LEU A 101 -29.07 25.33 -23.81
C LEU A 101 -27.88 25.00 -22.91
N CYS A 102 -27.57 23.72 -22.75
CA CYS A 102 -26.48 23.17 -21.94
C CYS A 102 -25.68 22.18 -22.81
N PRO A 103 -24.84 22.67 -23.75
CA PRO A 103 -24.31 21.87 -24.86
C PRO A 103 -23.06 21.04 -24.50
N VAL A 104 -22.68 20.96 -23.23
CA VAL A 104 -21.45 20.29 -22.79
C VAL A 104 -21.66 18.76 -22.78
N GLU A 105 -20.82 18.03 -23.51
CA GLU A 105 -20.89 16.56 -23.61
C GLU A 105 -19.71 15.85 -22.92
N GLY A 106 -18.60 16.56 -22.71
CA GLY A 106 -17.38 16.02 -22.11
C GLY A 106 -16.69 17.00 -21.17
N LEU A 107 -15.96 16.44 -20.21
CA LEU A 107 -15.15 17.18 -19.26
C LEU A 107 -13.75 16.57 -19.20
N VAL A 108 -12.71 17.37 -19.44
CA VAL A 108 -11.32 16.97 -19.24
C VAL A 108 -10.84 17.56 -17.93
N VAL A 109 -10.65 16.68 -16.93
CA VAL A 109 -10.08 17.02 -15.63
C VAL A 109 -8.82 16.19 -15.43
N ALA A 110 -7.73 16.85 -15.05
CA ALA A 110 -6.46 16.21 -14.78
C ALA A 110 -5.96 15.26 -15.89
N GLY A 111 -6.11 15.66 -17.15
CA GLY A 111 -5.72 14.87 -18.33
C GLY A 111 -6.58 13.62 -18.61
N ALA A 112 -7.67 13.40 -17.87
CA ALA A 112 -8.64 12.34 -18.13
C ALA A 112 -9.95 12.93 -18.67
N TRP A 113 -10.50 12.31 -19.72
CA TRP A 113 -11.78 12.71 -20.29
C TRP A 113 -12.93 11.92 -19.65
N TRP A 114 -14.00 12.63 -19.30
CA TRP A 114 -15.20 12.11 -18.67
C TRP A 114 -16.43 12.49 -19.50
N ASN A 115 -17.29 11.51 -19.79
CA ASN A 115 -18.57 11.79 -20.41
C ASN A 115 -19.53 12.40 -19.38
N ILE A 116 -20.22 13.48 -19.75
CA ILE A 116 -21.26 14.05 -18.89
C ILE A 116 -22.62 13.95 -19.54
N ALA A 117 -23.66 13.92 -18.73
CA ALA A 117 -25.04 13.96 -19.16
C ALA A 117 -25.79 15.07 -18.43
N VAL A 118 -26.39 15.99 -19.16
CA VAL A 118 -27.22 17.06 -18.60
C VAL A 118 -28.61 16.52 -18.30
N THR A 119 -29.07 16.73 -17.07
CA THR A 119 -30.40 16.27 -16.63
C THR A 119 -31.43 17.40 -16.68
N HIS A 120 -31.08 18.58 -16.17
CA HIS A 120 -31.95 19.75 -16.08
C HIS A 120 -31.12 21.03 -15.91
N TYR A 121 -31.75 22.19 -15.99
CA TYR A 121 -31.11 23.48 -15.73
C TYR A 121 -32.01 24.42 -14.93
N TYR A 122 -31.40 25.46 -14.36
CA TYR A 122 -32.05 26.55 -13.65
C TYR A 122 -31.71 27.88 -14.33
N ASN A 123 -32.70 28.76 -14.46
CA ASN A 123 -32.46 30.13 -14.91
C ASN A 123 -31.93 30.95 -13.73
N THR A 124 -30.79 31.62 -13.92
CA THR A 124 -30.19 32.50 -12.92
C THR A 124 -30.08 33.93 -13.47
N THR A 125 -29.75 34.89 -12.62
CA THR A 125 -29.55 36.29 -13.02
C THR A 125 -28.36 36.47 -13.96
N ASP A 126 -27.33 35.64 -13.78
CA ASP A 126 -26.04 35.74 -14.45
C ASP A 126 -25.86 34.70 -15.58
N GLY A 127 -26.90 33.91 -15.88
CA GLY A 127 -26.88 32.93 -16.95
C GLY A 127 -27.80 31.73 -16.70
N ARG A 128 -27.30 30.54 -17.06
CA ARG A 128 -28.00 29.26 -16.84
C ARG A 128 -27.09 28.34 -16.05
N LEU A 129 -27.64 27.77 -14.99
CA LEU A 129 -26.97 26.77 -14.17
C LEU A 129 -27.45 25.39 -14.62
N CYS A 130 -26.57 24.63 -15.24
CA CYS A 130 -26.89 23.32 -15.80
C CYS A 130 -26.45 22.22 -14.83
N HIS A 131 -27.39 21.37 -14.41
CA HIS A 131 -27.07 20.19 -13.62
C HIS A 131 -26.62 19.05 -14.54
N PHE A 132 -25.53 18.39 -14.18
CA PHE A 132 -24.96 17.27 -14.92
C PHE A 132 -24.64 16.09 -14.01
N VAL A 133 -24.56 14.93 -14.64
CA VAL A 133 -24.13 13.69 -14.00
C VAL A 133 -23.03 13.02 -14.81
N ILE A 134 -22.18 12.24 -14.13
CA ILE A 134 -21.37 11.20 -14.78
C ILE A 134 -21.95 9.86 -14.36
N PRO A 135 -22.84 9.26 -15.19
CA PRO A 135 -23.72 8.17 -14.75
C PRO A 135 -22.99 6.96 -14.16
N GLN A 136 -21.82 6.64 -14.73
CA GLN A 136 -21.00 5.48 -14.40
C GLN A 136 -20.31 5.59 -13.05
N TYR A 137 -20.26 6.79 -12.47
CA TYR A 137 -19.45 7.05 -11.27
C TYR A 137 -20.25 7.73 -10.16
N ASN A 138 -21.58 7.87 -10.27
CA ASN A 138 -22.39 8.54 -9.25
C ASN A 138 -21.84 9.93 -8.91
N ILE A 139 -21.51 10.68 -9.97
CA ILE A 139 -21.09 12.08 -9.89
C ILE A 139 -22.30 12.94 -10.22
N HIS A 140 -22.53 13.96 -9.39
CA HIS A 140 -23.59 14.95 -9.56
C HIS A 140 -23.00 16.33 -9.32
N GLY A 141 -23.37 17.29 -10.14
CA GLY A 141 -22.80 18.62 -10.07
C GLY A 141 -23.57 19.63 -10.90
N ALA A 142 -23.12 20.86 -10.84
CA ALA A 142 -23.65 21.93 -11.68
C ALA A 142 -22.52 22.73 -12.30
N TYR A 143 -22.77 23.24 -13.50
CA TYR A 143 -21.87 24.15 -14.19
C TYR A 143 -22.61 25.38 -14.68
N ILE A 144 -21.86 26.46 -14.81
CA ILE A 144 -22.27 27.67 -15.51
C ILE A 144 -21.40 27.86 -16.74
N LEU A 145 -22.06 28.18 -17.86
CA LEU A 145 -21.42 28.48 -19.14
C LEU A 145 -21.71 29.94 -19.49
N LYS A 146 -20.67 30.75 -19.65
CA LYS A 146 -20.83 32.16 -20.04
C LYS A 146 -20.94 32.26 -21.57
N SER A 147 -21.71 33.24 -22.03
CA SER A 147 -21.98 33.45 -23.47
C SER A 147 -20.89 34.22 -24.21
N VAL A 148 -19.99 34.90 -23.48
CA VAL A 148 -18.92 35.73 -24.05
C VAL A 148 -17.63 34.92 -24.11
N LYS A 149 -17.00 34.88 -25.28
CA LYS A 149 -15.71 34.21 -25.48
C LYS A 149 -14.61 34.82 -24.61
N ASP A 150 -13.68 33.98 -24.19
CA ASP A 150 -12.52 34.38 -23.38
C ASP A 150 -11.27 33.60 -23.84
N SER A 151 -10.11 34.04 -23.37
CA SER A 151 -8.84 33.37 -23.58
C SER A 151 -8.91 31.88 -23.14
N PRO A 152 -8.37 30.96 -23.95
CA PRO A 152 -8.40 29.53 -23.65
C PRO A 152 -7.64 29.24 -22.35
N SER A 153 -8.12 28.24 -21.59
CA SER A 153 -7.37 27.75 -20.44
C SER A 153 -6.06 27.10 -20.87
N SER A 154 -5.11 26.99 -19.96
CA SER A 154 -3.83 26.26 -20.12
C SER A 154 -3.99 24.80 -20.55
N THR A 155 -5.14 24.19 -20.29
CA THR A 155 -5.44 22.79 -20.62
C THR A 155 -6.23 22.64 -21.92
N THR A 156 -6.67 23.75 -22.51
CA THR A 156 -7.48 23.77 -23.73
C THR A 156 -6.57 23.53 -24.96
N PRO A 157 -6.95 22.65 -25.90
CA PRO A 157 -6.15 22.38 -27.08
C PRO A 157 -6.10 23.61 -28.00
N GLU A 158 -4.99 23.75 -28.75
CA GLU A 158 -4.79 24.87 -29.68
C GLU A 158 -5.89 24.99 -30.73
N SER A 159 -6.52 23.86 -31.11
CA SER A 159 -7.65 23.83 -32.04
C SER A 159 -8.90 24.59 -31.54
N CYS A 160 -8.98 24.87 -30.24
CA CYS A 160 -10.11 25.50 -29.57
C CYS A 160 -9.81 26.94 -29.06
N SER A 161 -8.67 27.52 -29.44
CA SER A 161 -8.22 28.82 -28.94
C SER A 161 -9.18 29.97 -29.24
N GLU A 162 -9.75 29.99 -30.45
CA GLU A 162 -10.68 31.03 -30.93
C GLU A 162 -12.15 30.75 -30.57
N ASP A 163 -12.43 29.62 -29.93
CA ASP A 163 -13.78 29.15 -29.65
C ASP A 163 -13.95 28.64 -28.22
N SER A 164 -13.33 29.38 -27.30
CA SER A 164 -13.33 29.12 -25.86
C SER A 164 -14.31 30.03 -25.12
N TYR A 165 -15.16 29.42 -24.29
CA TYR A 165 -16.12 30.12 -23.43
C TYR A 165 -15.81 29.83 -21.96
N PRO A 166 -15.87 30.81 -21.05
CA PRO A 166 -15.65 30.57 -19.63
C PRO A 166 -16.58 29.51 -19.07
N PHE A 167 -15.99 28.56 -18.35
CA PHE A 167 -16.68 27.44 -17.76
C PHE A 167 -16.26 27.27 -16.30
N HIS A 168 -17.25 27.17 -15.41
CA HIS A 168 -17.04 26.88 -14.00
C HIS A 168 -18.00 25.78 -13.58
N HIS A 169 -17.52 24.84 -12.78
CA HIS A 169 -18.37 23.78 -12.25
C HIS A 169 -17.92 23.36 -10.86
N TYR A 170 -18.84 22.72 -10.15
CA TYR A 170 -18.50 21.82 -9.07
C TYR A 170 -19.18 20.49 -9.27
N PHE A 171 -18.65 19.46 -8.65
CA PHE A 171 -19.37 18.21 -8.48
C PHE A 171 -19.04 17.53 -7.16
N TYR A 172 -19.93 16.61 -6.80
CA TYR A 172 -19.68 15.60 -5.80
C TYR A 172 -19.62 14.22 -6.43
N HIS A 173 -18.60 13.45 -6.06
CA HIS A 173 -18.41 12.06 -6.42
C HIS A 173 -18.74 11.15 -5.23
N GLY A 174 -19.85 10.43 -5.30
CA GLY A 174 -20.29 9.56 -4.22
C GLY A 174 -19.32 8.41 -3.94
N SER A 175 -18.95 8.22 -2.67
CA SER A 175 -18.07 7.12 -2.25
C SER A 175 -18.85 5.83 -1.95
N ILE A 176 -18.15 4.74 -1.63
CA ILE A 176 -18.74 3.52 -1.07
C ILE A 176 -19.05 3.80 0.42
N GLY A 177 -20.17 4.46 0.69
CA GLY A 177 -20.54 4.89 2.05
C GLY A 177 -21.51 6.07 2.05
N TYR A 178 -21.56 6.83 3.15
CA TYR A 178 -22.49 7.95 3.34
C TYR A 178 -21.95 9.31 2.85
N TYR A 179 -20.72 9.38 2.33
CA TYR A 179 -20.08 10.64 1.95
C TYR A 179 -19.70 10.70 0.47
N ALA A 180 -19.41 11.91 -0.01
CA ALA A 180 -18.94 12.19 -1.37
C ALA A 180 -17.71 13.11 -1.36
N PHE A 181 -16.85 12.97 -2.36
CA PHE A 181 -15.72 13.87 -2.60
C PHE A 181 -16.18 15.07 -3.41
N TYR A 182 -15.80 16.26 -2.96
CA TYR A 182 -16.07 17.53 -3.63
C TYR A 182 -14.89 17.94 -4.51
N GLU A 183 -15.22 18.46 -5.68
CA GLU A 183 -14.30 19.07 -6.63
C GLU A 183 -14.97 20.31 -7.20
N GLU A 184 -14.21 21.40 -7.31
CA GLU A 184 -14.64 22.62 -8.00
C GLU A 184 -13.51 23.08 -8.90
N ALA A 185 -13.86 23.42 -10.14
CA ALA A 185 -12.90 23.70 -11.19
C ALA A 185 -13.36 24.85 -12.08
N SER A 186 -12.39 25.41 -12.79
CA SER A 186 -12.63 26.44 -13.81
C SER A 186 -11.74 26.21 -15.01
N GLY A 187 -12.22 26.66 -16.17
CA GLY A 187 -11.43 26.69 -17.39
C GLY A 187 -12.28 27.18 -18.55
N THR A 188 -12.16 26.53 -19.70
CA THR A 188 -12.93 26.91 -20.88
C THR A 188 -13.63 25.74 -21.55
N TYR A 189 -14.84 26.01 -22.05
CA TYR A 189 -15.61 25.14 -22.91
C TYR A 189 -15.28 25.43 -24.38
N CYS A 190 -15.03 24.38 -25.16
CA CYS A 190 -14.86 24.48 -26.61
C CYS A 190 -16.14 24.04 -27.33
N SER A 191 -16.70 24.90 -28.20
CA SER A 191 -17.94 24.55 -28.90
C SER A 191 -17.72 23.63 -30.11
N LEU A 192 -16.50 23.56 -30.64
CA LEU A 192 -16.13 22.67 -31.75
C LEU A 192 -16.21 21.18 -31.39
N ASP A 193 -15.73 20.81 -30.20
CA ASP A 193 -15.70 19.41 -29.71
C ASP A 193 -16.65 19.15 -28.53
N LYS A 194 -17.37 20.19 -28.10
CA LYS A 194 -18.33 20.19 -26.99
C LYS A 194 -17.73 19.72 -25.66
N THR A 195 -16.44 19.96 -25.45
CA THR A 195 -15.71 19.53 -24.25
C THR A 195 -15.25 20.74 -23.44
N SER A 196 -15.38 20.64 -22.11
CA SER A 196 -14.82 21.59 -21.16
C SER A 196 -13.44 21.13 -20.68
N TYR A 197 -12.47 22.03 -20.73
CA TYR A 197 -11.08 21.83 -20.29
C TYR A 197 -10.85 22.67 -19.06
N VAL A 198 -10.55 22.02 -17.93
CA VAL A 198 -10.61 22.67 -16.62
C VAL A 198 -9.44 22.32 -15.72
N GLU A 199 -9.13 23.27 -14.82
CA GLU A 199 -8.20 23.08 -13.71
C GLU A 199 -8.94 23.14 -12.38
N VAL A 200 -8.54 22.26 -11.45
CA VAL A 200 -9.18 22.13 -10.15
C VAL A 200 -8.74 23.24 -9.20
N ASN A 201 -9.73 23.94 -8.65
CA ASN A 201 -9.57 25.05 -7.72
C ASN A 201 -9.88 24.66 -6.28
N GLY A 202 -10.83 23.74 -6.08
CA GLY A 202 -11.38 23.38 -4.78
C GLY A 202 -11.47 21.87 -4.58
N LEU A 203 -11.19 21.41 -3.36
CA LEU A 203 -11.32 20.02 -2.95
C LEU A 203 -11.93 19.95 -1.55
N GLY A 204 -12.68 18.90 -1.28
CA GLY A 204 -13.34 18.70 0.01
C GLY A 204 -14.09 17.38 0.07
N ALA A 205 -14.87 17.19 1.12
CA ALA A 205 -15.77 16.05 1.25
C ALA A 205 -17.05 16.48 1.97
N TYR A 206 -18.17 15.83 1.66
CA TYR A 206 -19.47 16.15 2.24
C TYR A 206 -20.24 14.87 2.60
N ASP A 207 -20.96 14.91 3.73
CA ASP A 207 -21.83 13.82 4.16
C ASP A 207 -23.14 13.85 3.34
N GLY A 208 -23.14 13.15 2.22
CA GLY A 208 -24.28 12.98 1.33
C GLY A 208 -23.93 12.01 0.20
N ASN A 209 -24.90 11.20 -0.24
CA ASN A 209 -24.70 10.26 -1.34
C ASN A 209 -26.03 9.88 -2.02
N GLY A 210 -25.94 9.25 -3.19
CA GLY A 210 -27.06 8.72 -3.95
C GLY A 210 -28.11 9.78 -4.28
N ALA A 211 -29.38 9.49 -3.98
CA ALA A 211 -30.50 10.38 -4.30
C ALA A 211 -30.41 11.77 -3.62
N HIS A 212 -29.81 11.86 -2.42
CA HIS A 212 -29.60 13.15 -1.78
C HIS A 212 -28.60 14.01 -2.58
N LEU A 213 -27.58 13.38 -3.16
CA LEU A 213 -26.57 14.06 -3.97
C LEU A 213 -27.14 14.55 -5.29
N ALA A 214 -28.01 13.76 -5.93
CA ALA A 214 -28.68 14.12 -7.17
C ALA A 214 -29.64 15.31 -7.06
N ASN A 215 -30.09 15.63 -5.85
CA ASN A 215 -30.99 16.75 -5.56
C ASN A 215 -30.30 17.89 -4.79
N ASP A 216 -28.98 17.82 -4.61
CA ASP A 216 -28.23 18.84 -3.89
C ASP A 216 -27.99 20.06 -4.79
N GLY A 217 -28.71 21.15 -4.52
CA GLY A 217 -28.54 22.42 -5.22
C GLY A 217 -27.36 23.27 -4.73
N GLY A 218 -26.61 22.78 -3.74
CA GLY A 218 -25.58 23.59 -3.08
C GLY A 218 -26.17 24.57 -2.05
N ASP A 219 -25.29 25.15 -1.24
CA ASP A 219 -25.63 26.26 -0.34
C ASP A 219 -24.38 27.13 -0.08
N THR A 220 -24.58 28.26 0.59
CA THR A 220 -23.52 29.25 0.85
C THR A 220 -22.75 28.99 2.16
N THR A 221 -23.04 27.89 2.85
CA THR A 221 -22.42 27.53 4.13
C THR A 221 -21.16 26.70 3.93
N TYR A 222 -20.36 26.57 4.98
CA TYR A 222 -19.22 25.65 4.97
C TYR A 222 -19.71 24.21 5.10
N ARG A 223 -19.32 23.39 4.14
CA ARG A 223 -19.64 21.97 4.07
C ARG A 223 -18.42 21.14 4.43
N LYS A 224 -18.65 19.98 5.04
CA LYS A 224 -17.60 19.02 5.42
C LYS A 224 -18.19 17.64 5.63
N SER A 225 -17.35 16.61 5.60
CA SER A 225 -17.73 15.24 5.94
C SER A 225 -17.16 14.85 7.31
N TYR A 226 -18.03 14.60 8.27
CA TYR A 226 -17.64 14.00 9.54
C TYR A 226 -17.26 12.53 9.35
N TRP A 227 -17.93 11.84 8.42
CA TRP A 227 -17.62 10.43 8.12
C TRP A 227 -16.19 10.27 7.61
N TYR A 228 -15.84 10.96 6.54
CA TYR A 228 -14.49 10.95 5.98
C TYR A 228 -13.47 11.47 7.00
N GLY A 229 -13.80 12.54 7.72
CA GLY A 229 -12.96 13.10 8.78
C GLY A 229 -12.58 12.05 9.83
N ILE A 230 -13.56 11.30 10.37
CA ILE A 230 -13.33 10.29 11.42
C ILE A 230 -12.60 9.06 10.88
N PHE A 231 -13.10 8.43 9.81
CA PHE A 231 -12.51 7.19 9.29
C PHE A 231 -11.13 7.42 8.67
N GLY A 232 -10.94 8.55 7.98
CA GLY A 232 -9.63 8.98 7.50
C GLY A 232 -8.65 9.24 8.66
N ALA A 233 -9.08 9.88 9.75
CA ALA A 233 -8.24 10.08 10.94
C ALA A 233 -7.82 8.74 11.57
N ILE A 234 -8.77 7.80 11.72
CA ILE A 234 -8.49 6.45 12.24
C ILE A 234 -7.46 5.75 11.35
N TRP A 235 -7.59 5.86 10.03
CA TRP A 235 -6.67 5.27 9.09
C TRP A 235 -5.25 5.87 9.17
N ILE A 236 -5.13 7.19 9.21
CA ILE A 236 -3.84 7.89 9.38
C ILE A 236 -3.19 7.53 10.73
N ALA A 237 -3.99 7.47 11.80
CA ALA A 237 -3.51 7.06 13.12
C ALA A 237 -2.99 5.61 13.10
N TYR A 238 -3.74 4.70 12.47
CA TYR A 238 -3.32 3.31 12.31
C TYR A 238 -2.00 3.20 11.53
N ARG A 239 -1.88 3.89 10.39
CA ARG A 239 -0.66 3.91 9.58
C ARG A 239 0.52 4.49 10.37
N SER A 240 0.30 5.52 11.18
CA SER A 240 1.33 6.11 12.05
C SER A 240 1.81 5.12 13.12
N ILE A 241 0.92 4.33 13.71
CA ILE A 241 1.28 3.26 14.65
C ILE A 241 2.09 2.16 13.94
N LEU A 242 1.66 1.76 12.75
CA LEU A 242 2.40 0.81 11.90
C LEU A 242 3.81 1.34 11.59
N MET A 243 3.93 2.62 11.23
CA MET A 243 5.22 3.26 10.97
C MET A 243 6.13 3.23 12.20
N ARG A 244 5.59 3.55 13.38
CA ARG A 244 6.33 3.48 14.65
C ARG A 244 6.80 2.05 14.96
N ARG A 245 5.94 1.06 14.75
CA ARG A 245 6.27 -0.37 14.89
C ARG A 245 7.43 -0.76 13.98
N SER A 246 7.34 -0.41 12.70
CA SER A 246 8.36 -0.68 11.70
C SER A 246 9.69 0.00 12.04
N TYR A 247 9.66 1.27 12.46
CA TYR A 247 10.84 2.02 12.90
C TYR A 247 11.57 1.30 14.03
N ILE A 248 10.84 0.85 15.05
CA ILE A 248 11.45 0.14 16.18
C ILE A 248 12.02 -1.21 15.74
N SER A 249 11.33 -1.93 14.85
CA SER A 249 11.83 -3.19 14.28
C SER A 249 13.15 -2.96 13.54
N CYS A 250 13.19 -2.00 12.61
CA CYS A 250 14.38 -1.62 11.85
C CYS A 250 15.54 -1.18 12.75
N LYS A 251 15.26 -0.35 13.77
CA LYS A 251 16.26 0.11 14.73
C LYS A 251 16.83 -1.04 15.55
N ARG A 252 15.99 -1.98 16.02
CA ARG A 252 16.43 -3.14 16.81
C ARG A 252 17.22 -4.13 15.98
N TYR A 253 16.74 -4.43 14.76
CA TYR A 253 17.43 -5.34 13.86
C TYR A 253 18.76 -4.76 13.38
N GLY A 254 18.78 -3.51 12.92
CA GLY A 254 20.02 -2.82 12.53
C GLY A 254 21.05 -2.78 13.66
N ARG A 255 20.64 -2.49 14.91
CA ARG A 255 21.54 -2.53 16.06
C ARG A 255 22.12 -3.94 16.29
N ARG A 256 21.34 -5.01 16.07
CA ARG A 256 21.84 -6.38 16.21
C ARG A 256 22.85 -6.72 15.12
N CYS A 257 22.60 -6.31 13.89
CA CYS A 257 23.55 -6.47 12.79
C CYS A 257 24.85 -5.73 13.07
N ASP A 258 24.77 -4.47 13.52
CA ASP A 258 25.95 -3.67 13.89
C ASP A 258 26.76 -4.37 15.00
N LEU A 259 26.09 -4.85 16.06
CA LEU A 259 26.72 -5.60 17.14
C LEU A 259 27.43 -6.88 16.65
N MET A 260 26.82 -7.59 15.69
CA MET A 260 27.37 -8.80 15.09
C MET A 260 28.37 -8.53 13.95
N LYS A 261 28.68 -7.26 13.67
CA LYS A 261 29.54 -6.79 12.57
C LYS A 261 29.04 -7.20 11.17
N GLU A 262 27.73 -7.27 11.01
CA GLU A 262 27.04 -7.64 9.77
C GLU A 262 26.61 -6.40 8.97
N LYS A 263 26.97 -6.35 7.69
CA LYS A 263 26.55 -5.29 6.77
C LYS A 263 25.25 -5.69 6.07
N ILE A 264 24.34 -4.74 5.90
CA ILE A 264 23.11 -4.95 5.12
C ILE A 264 23.14 -4.06 3.86
N PRO A 265 23.35 -4.65 2.68
CA PRO A 265 23.13 -3.98 1.39
C PRO A 265 21.72 -3.42 1.23
N PHE A 266 21.59 -2.36 0.42
CA PHE A 266 20.31 -1.68 0.15
C PHE A 266 19.17 -2.63 -0.23
N LYS A 267 19.42 -3.57 -1.16
CA LYS A 267 18.41 -4.55 -1.63
C LYS A 267 17.81 -5.38 -0.49
N TYR A 268 18.65 -5.81 0.46
CA TYR A 268 18.21 -6.62 1.60
C TYR A 268 17.55 -5.76 2.68
N ALA A 269 18.00 -4.51 2.84
CA ALA A 269 17.34 -3.53 3.69
C ALA A 269 15.91 -3.22 3.19
N ALA A 270 15.72 -3.08 1.88
CA ALA A 270 14.41 -2.90 1.26
C ALA A 270 13.44 -4.03 1.59
N VAL A 271 13.88 -5.29 1.46
CA VAL A 271 13.08 -6.47 1.84
C VAL A 271 12.68 -6.41 3.32
N TYR A 272 13.64 -6.21 4.22
CA TYR A 272 13.34 -6.16 5.66
C TYR A 272 12.37 -5.03 6.02
N VAL A 273 12.60 -3.83 5.47
CA VAL A 273 11.74 -2.67 5.71
C VAL A 273 10.32 -2.95 5.22
N GLN A 274 10.16 -3.50 4.01
CA GLN A 274 8.85 -3.82 3.47
C GLN A 274 8.10 -4.89 4.28
N GLU A 275 8.78 -5.94 4.76
CA GLU A 275 8.19 -6.90 5.72
C GLU A 275 7.78 -6.20 7.02
N SER A 276 8.60 -5.30 7.54
CA SER A 276 8.31 -4.57 8.79
C SER A 276 7.13 -3.59 8.66
N LEU A 277 6.85 -3.12 7.44
CA LEU A 277 5.75 -2.22 7.08
C LEU A 277 4.44 -2.96 6.73
N ARG A 278 4.38 -4.27 6.98
CA ARG A 278 3.16 -5.05 6.78
C ARG A 278 1.96 -4.41 7.49
N LEU A 279 0.84 -4.36 6.78
CA LEU A 279 -0.43 -3.85 7.26
C LEU A 279 -0.95 -4.68 8.42
N ALA A 280 -1.24 -5.96 8.19
CA ALA A 280 -1.74 -6.85 9.23
C ALA A 280 -0.61 -7.34 10.16
N ALA A 281 -0.83 -7.30 11.48
CA ALA A 281 0.12 -7.87 12.43
C ALA A 281 0.18 -9.41 12.33
N HIS A 282 1.26 -10.02 12.82
CA HIS A 282 1.38 -11.48 12.88
C HIS A 282 0.32 -12.06 13.84
N GLY A 283 -0.34 -13.13 13.40
CA GLY A 283 -1.46 -13.75 14.14
C GLY A 283 -2.80 -13.03 13.97
N SER A 284 -2.91 -12.09 13.03
CA SER A 284 -4.19 -11.49 12.65
C SER A 284 -5.17 -12.54 12.11
N ARG A 285 -6.44 -12.36 12.48
CA ARG A 285 -7.58 -13.15 11.97
C ARG A 285 -8.21 -12.43 10.77
N ASN A 286 -9.01 -13.15 9.98
CA ASN A 286 -9.61 -12.58 8.76
C ASN A 286 -10.58 -11.41 9.03
N TYR A 287 -11.29 -11.38 10.15
CA TYR A 287 -12.11 -10.19 10.49
C TYR A 287 -11.24 -8.94 10.73
N HIS A 288 -10.06 -9.08 11.33
CA HIS A 288 -9.13 -7.95 11.49
C HIS A 288 -8.64 -7.48 10.12
N ARG A 289 -8.34 -8.42 9.21
CA ARG A 289 -7.94 -8.10 7.83
C ARG A 289 -9.07 -7.42 7.04
N LEU A 290 -10.32 -7.81 7.28
CA LEU A 290 -11.48 -7.17 6.67
C LEU A 290 -11.64 -5.71 7.11
N VAL A 291 -11.47 -5.42 8.41
CA VAL A 291 -11.47 -4.03 8.91
C VAL A 291 -10.33 -3.22 8.29
N LEU A 292 -9.13 -3.80 8.17
CA LEU A 292 -8.01 -3.14 7.50
C LEU A 292 -8.26 -2.92 6.01
N LEU A 293 -8.90 -3.87 5.34
CA LEU A 293 -9.27 -3.75 3.93
C LEU A 293 -10.24 -2.60 3.73
N TYR A 294 -11.25 -2.46 4.60
CA TYR A 294 -12.18 -1.33 4.56
C TYR A 294 -11.44 0.02 4.68
N LEU A 295 -10.62 0.21 5.72
CA LEU A 295 -9.86 1.45 5.90
C LEU A 295 -8.88 1.71 4.74
N LEU A 296 -8.32 0.66 4.15
CA LEU A 296 -7.43 0.77 3.00
C LEU A 296 -8.17 1.19 1.73
N VAL A 297 -9.40 0.70 1.51
CA VAL A 297 -10.25 1.13 0.40
C VAL A 297 -10.62 2.61 0.55
N GLU A 298 -10.96 3.06 1.76
CA GLU A 298 -11.22 4.49 2.02
C GLU A 298 -9.98 5.36 1.67
N GLY A 299 -8.79 4.92 2.06
CA GLY A 299 -7.54 5.59 1.68
C GLY A 299 -7.23 5.54 0.19
N LEU A 300 -7.57 4.43 -0.50
CA LEU A 300 -7.40 4.25 -1.94
C LEU A 300 -8.30 5.21 -2.73
N MET A 301 -9.56 5.37 -2.31
CA MET A 301 -10.51 6.25 -2.99
C MET A 301 -10.04 7.71 -2.95
N GLY A 302 -9.50 8.18 -1.83
CA GLY A 302 -8.91 9.52 -1.74
C GLY A 302 -7.70 9.71 -2.67
N ASP A 303 -6.82 8.70 -2.76
CA ASP A 303 -5.66 8.76 -3.68
C ASP A 303 -6.07 8.73 -5.16
N LEU A 304 -7.07 7.92 -5.50
CA LEU A 304 -7.63 7.85 -6.85
C LEU A 304 -8.30 9.17 -7.23
N PHE A 305 -9.06 9.78 -6.31
CA PHE A 305 -9.69 11.07 -6.54
C PHE A 305 -8.65 12.19 -6.76
N MET A 306 -7.58 12.19 -5.96
CA MET A 306 -6.48 13.14 -6.15
C MET A 306 -5.78 13.00 -7.49
N LEU A 307 -5.74 11.78 -8.04
CA LEU A 307 -5.15 11.52 -9.35
C LEU A 307 -5.94 12.19 -10.48
N ILE A 308 -7.27 12.20 -10.35
CA ILE A 308 -8.19 12.77 -11.35
C ILE A 308 -8.52 14.24 -11.10
N ALA A 309 -8.05 14.80 -9.98
CA ALA A 309 -8.32 16.18 -9.59
C ALA A 309 -7.05 17.03 -9.44
N GLN A 310 -5.87 16.48 -9.72
CA GLN A 310 -4.62 17.23 -9.67
C GLN A 310 -3.84 17.01 -10.94
N ASP A 311 -3.27 18.10 -11.47
CA ASP A 311 -2.33 18.05 -12.58
C ASP A 311 -0.87 18.26 -12.15
N GLY A 312 0.03 17.97 -13.08
CA GLY A 312 1.44 18.30 -12.99
C GLY A 312 2.29 17.35 -12.15
N PHE A 313 3.45 17.82 -11.71
CA PHE A 313 4.45 16.99 -11.02
C PHE A 313 3.92 16.38 -9.71
N VAL A 314 3.07 17.12 -9.00
CA VAL A 314 2.47 16.68 -7.75
C VAL A 314 1.56 15.46 -7.95
N ALA A 315 0.77 15.44 -9.03
CA ALA A 315 -0.07 14.31 -9.39
C ALA A 315 0.77 13.05 -9.66
N LYS A 316 1.90 13.21 -10.35
CA LYS A 316 2.85 12.12 -10.62
C LYS A 316 3.45 11.53 -9.34
N VAL A 317 3.65 12.35 -8.30
CA VAL A 317 4.10 11.87 -6.98
C VAL A 317 2.99 11.08 -6.28
N GLN A 318 1.71 11.42 -6.50
CA GLN A 318 0.57 10.69 -5.92
C GLN A 318 0.47 9.25 -6.41
N TYR A 319 0.97 8.95 -7.62
CA TYR A 319 1.10 7.58 -8.14
C TYR A 319 1.85 6.66 -7.18
N ILE A 320 2.79 7.20 -6.38
CA ILE A 320 3.52 6.44 -5.38
C ILE A 320 2.61 5.98 -4.24
N SER A 321 1.76 6.88 -3.73
CA SER A 321 0.80 6.55 -2.68
C SER A 321 -0.25 5.55 -3.20
N LEU A 322 -0.78 5.79 -4.39
CA LEU A 322 -1.78 4.93 -5.03
C LEU A 322 -1.24 3.50 -5.22
N GLY A 323 -0.06 3.37 -5.84
CA GLY A 323 0.57 2.07 -6.05
C GLY A 323 0.82 1.32 -4.73
N TYR A 324 1.23 2.03 -3.69
CA TYR A 324 1.44 1.43 -2.37
C TYR A 324 0.14 0.92 -1.73
N ASN A 325 -0.95 1.70 -1.78
CA ASN A 325 -2.25 1.28 -1.26
C ASN A 325 -2.81 0.09 -2.04
N LEU A 326 -2.66 0.09 -3.37
CA LEU A 326 -3.11 -0.98 -4.25
C LEU A 326 -2.34 -2.30 -4.03
N SER A 327 -1.02 -2.23 -3.87
CA SER A 327 -0.19 -3.37 -3.44
C SER A 327 -0.65 -3.91 -2.07
N GLY A 328 -1.05 -3.00 -1.17
CA GLY A 328 -1.63 -3.34 0.13
C GLY A 328 -2.93 -4.15 0.01
N VAL A 329 -3.83 -3.76 -0.91
CA VAL A 329 -5.13 -4.43 -1.13
C VAL A 329 -4.88 -5.86 -1.58
N LEU A 330 -4.07 -6.04 -2.64
CA LEU A 330 -3.74 -7.38 -3.15
C LEU A 330 -3.08 -8.26 -2.08
N SER A 331 -2.16 -7.68 -1.29
CA SER A 331 -1.48 -8.41 -0.22
C SER A 331 -2.45 -8.87 0.87
N ILE A 332 -3.33 -7.99 1.36
CA ILE A 332 -4.30 -8.35 2.41
C ILE A 332 -5.28 -9.41 1.91
N LEU A 333 -5.78 -9.28 0.69
CA LEU A 333 -6.69 -10.26 0.09
C LEU A 333 -6.03 -11.64 -0.01
N PHE A 334 -4.79 -11.70 -0.49
CA PHE A 334 -4.07 -12.96 -0.55
C PHE A 334 -3.75 -13.53 0.84
N GLU A 335 -3.38 -12.70 1.80
CA GLU A 335 -3.18 -13.15 3.19
C GLU A 335 -4.46 -13.73 3.80
N MET A 336 -5.65 -13.21 3.47
CA MET A 336 -6.92 -13.78 3.92
C MET A 336 -7.14 -15.18 3.36
N VAL A 337 -6.88 -15.37 2.06
CA VAL A 337 -6.97 -16.67 1.37
C VAL A 337 -5.93 -17.65 1.91
N GLU A 338 -4.68 -17.20 2.12
CA GLU A 338 -3.61 -18.00 2.70
C GLU A 338 -3.96 -18.46 4.12
N ASN A 339 -4.58 -17.58 4.93
CA ASN A 339 -5.01 -17.92 6.29
C ASN A 339 -6.16 -18.96 6.35
N MET A 340 -6.90 -19.11 5.25
CA MET A 340 -8.02 -20.06 5.17
C MET A 340 -7.54 -21.49 4.86
N ASN A 341 -6.27 -21.67 4.47
CA ASN A 341 -5.67 -22.96 4.11
C ASN A 341 -6.43 -23.73 3.01
N TRP A 342 -7.13 -23.01 2.14
CA TRP A 342 -7.91 -23.61 1.04
C TRP A 342 -7.05 -24.03 -0.16
N ILE A 343 -5.84 -23.51 -0.25
CA ILE A 343 -4.92 -23.75 -1.37
C ILE A 343 -3.84 -24.74 -0.93
N ARG A 344 -3.59 -25.79 -1.73
CA ARG A 344 -2.47 -26.72 -1.48
C ARG A 344 -1.14 -25.97 -1.53
N GLU A 345 -0.17 -26.41 -0.72
CA GLU A 345 1.14 -25.75 -0.57
C GLU A 345 1.84 -25.46 -1.90
N LYS A 346 1.82 -26.42 -2.84
CA LYS A 346 2.41 -26.24 -4.18
C LYS A 346 1.84 -25.02 -4.91
N TYR A 347 0.52 -24.85 -4.90
CA TYR A 347 -0.15 -23.72 -5.56
C TYR A 347 -0.02 -22.43 -4.75
N ARG A 348 -0.01 -22.52 -3.41
CA ARG A 348 0.26 -21.37 -2.53
C ARG A 348 1.63 -20.76 -2.86
N CYS A 349 2.68 -21.58 -2.91
CA CYS A 349 4.03 -21.15 -3.27
C CYS A 349 4.13 -20.62 -4.69
N LEU A 350 3.48 -21.28 -5.66
CA LEU A 350 3.41 -20.82 -7.06
C LEU A 350 2.84 -19.41 -7.14
N ILE A 351 1.65 -19.19 -6.57
CA ILE A 351 0.98 -17.88 -6.59
C ILE A 351 1.84 -16.83 -5.87
N LYS A 352 2.40 -17.18 -4.71
CA LYS A 352 3.23 -16.25 -3.93
C LYS A 352 4.50 -15.84 -4.68
N ARG A 353 5.21 -16.78 -5.30
CA ARG A 353 6.40 -16.49 -6.12
C ARG A 353 6.07 -15.71 -7.38
N LEU A 354 4.94 -16.01 -8.03
CA LEU A 354 4.55 -15.38 -9.28
C LEU A 354 4.01 -13.94 -9.09
N LEU A 355 3.18 -13.71 -8.07
CA LEU A 355 2.43 -12.46 -7.89
C LEU A 355 2.84 -11.63 -6.67
N PHE A 356 3.49 -12.25 -5.67
CA PHE A 356 3.84 -11.61 -4.40
C PHE A 356 5.34 -11.75 -4.13
N ASN A 357 6.15 -11.19 -5.03
CA ASN A 357 7.60 -11.11 -4.88
C ASN A 357 8.12 -9.68 -4.85
N TYR A 358 9.26 -9.46 -4.20
CA TYR A 358 9.83 -8.13 -3.98
C TYR A 358 10.27 -7.41 -5.25
N GLU A 359 10.67 -8.17 -6.26
CA GLU A 359 11.19 -7.66 -7.52
C GLU A 359 10.09 -7.01 -8.36
N THR A 360 8.89 -7.60 -8.38
CA THR A 360 7.78 -7.12 -9.21
C THR A 360 6.64 -6.47 -8.42
N ALA A 361 6.65 -6.54 -7.08
CA ALA A 361 5.56 -6.07 -6.22
C ALA A 361 5.20 -4.58 -6.34
N LEU A 362 6.02 -3.73 -6.93
CA LEU A 362 5.66 -2.33 -7.20
C LEU A 362 5.67 -2.00 -8.70
N LEU A 363 6.18 -2.91 -9.54
CA LEU A 363 6.30 -2.66 -10.98
C LEU A 363 4.92 -2.54 -11.63
N GLY A 364 4.04 -3.51 -11.37
CA GLY A 364 2.67 -3.50 -11.90
C GLY A 364 1.90 -2.27 -11.43
N GLU A 365 2.01 -1.94 -10.15
CA GLU A 365 1.39 -0.79 -9.52
C GLU A 365 1.84 0.54 -10.13
N PHE A 366 3.15 0.74 -10.34
CA PHE A 366 3.66 1.98 -10.93
C PHE A 366 3.30 2.11 -12.41
N CYS A 367 3.37 1.02 -13.17
CA CYS A 367 2.92 1.02 -14.57
C CYS A 367 1.42 1.32 -14.67
N CYS A 368 0.61 0.72 -13.80
CA CYS A 368 -0.83 0.97 -13.74
C CYS A 368 -1.13 2.42 -13.36
N ALA A 369 -0.44 2.97 -12.34
CA ALA A 369 -0.62 4.36 -11.95
C ALA A 369 -0.21 5.33 -13.07
N ALA A 370 0.88 5.06 -13.79
CA ALA A 370 1.32 5.87 -14.93
C ALA A 370 0.36 5.82 -16.12
N GLY A 371 -0.27 4.67 -16.38
CA GLY A 371 -1.25 4.48 -17.47
C GLY A 371 -2.69 4.84 -17.09
N MET A 372 -2.96 5.23 -15.84
CA MET A 372 -4.33 5.36 -15.31
C MET A 372 -5.17 6.38 -16.06
N GLN A 373 -4.63 7.57 -16.34
CA GLN A 373 -5.34 8.63 -17.06
C GLN A 373 -5.79 8.17 -18.46
N PHE A 374 -4.89 7.54 -19.21
CA PHE A 374 -5.18 6.99 -20.54
C PHE A 374 -6.24 5.89 -20.46
N TYR A 375 -6.12 4.99 -19.49
CA TYR A 375 -7.09 3.93 -19.27
C TYR A 375 -8.50 4.48 -18.96
N LEU A 376 -8.60 5.49 -18.08
CA LEU A 376 -9.88 6.16 -17.76
C LEU A 376 -10.49 6.84 -18.98
N THR A 377 -9.70 7.59 -19.75
CA THR A 377 -10.15 8.25 -20.98
C THR A 377 -10.71 7.24 -21.98
N LEU A 378 -9.98 6.17 -22.27
CA LEU A 378 -10.45 5.12 -23.19
C LEU A 378 -11.72 4.44 -22.69
N LEU A 379 -11.79 4.19 -21.38
CA LEU A 379 -12.95 3.55 -20.78
C LEU A 379 -14.20 4.44 -20.90
N ASN A 380 -14.07 5.74 -20.64
CA ASN A 380 -15.18 6.69 -20.73
C ASN A 380 -15.61 6.96 -22.18
N GLN A 381 -14.70 6.86 -23.14
CA GLN A 381 -15.00 6.96 -24.57
C GLN A 381 -15.58 5.66 -25.17
N SER A 382 -15.63 4.57 -24.40
CA SER A 382 -16.24 3.31 -24.84
C SER A 382 -17.78 3.36 -24.83
N SER A 383 -18.43 2.21 -25.01
CA SER A 383 -19.89 2.07 -24.88
C SER A 383 -20.43 2.55 -23.53
N LEU A 384 -19.59 2.68 -22.50
CA LEU A 384 -19.96 3.30 -21.24
C LEU A 384 -20.51 4.71 -21.40
N LYS A 385 -20.04 5.51 -22.39
CA LYS A 385 -20.56 6.87 -22.65
C LYS A 385 -22.10 6.93 -22.71
N HIS A 386 -22.74 5.87 -23.18
CA HIS A 386 -24.19 5.80 -23.37
C HIS A 386 -24.94 5.14 -22.21
N SER A 387 -24.35 5.07 -21.02
CA SER A 387 -24.94 4.33 -19.88
C SER A 387 -25.98 5.11 -19.06
N GLN A 388 -26.26 6.38 -19.41
CA GLN A 388 -27.25 7.21 -18.71
C GLN A 388 -28.61 6.52 -18.54
N PRO A 389 -29.25 5.95 -19.58
CA PRO A 389 -30.58 5.35 -19.43
C PRO A 389 -30.59 4.17 -18.44
N VAL A 390 -29.48 3.43 -18.36
CA VAL A 390 -29.34 2.31 -17.44
C VAL A 390 -29.16 2.81 -16.01
N ALA A 391 -28.36 3.86 -15.82
CA ALA A 391 -28.17 4.48 -14.51
C ALA A 391 -29.47 5.10 -13.97
N GLU A 392 -30.30 5.70 -14.82
CA GLU A 392 -31.62 6.20 -14.45
C GLU A 392 -32.59 5.08 -14.07
N ALA A 393 -32.54 3.94 -14.77
CA ALA A 393 -33.40 2.78 -14.50
C ALA A 393 -33.06 2.05 -13.18
N VAL A 394 -31.77 1.99 -12.79
CA VAL A 394 -31.31 1.21 -11.62
C VAL A 394 -30.94 2.10 -10.41
N SER A 395 -30.62 3.37 -10.64
CA SER A 395 -29.95 4.36 -9.77
C SER A 395 -28.46 4.54 -10.09
N TYR A 396 -28.03 5.81 -10.04
CA TYR A 396 -26.62 6.21 -10.21
C TYR A 396 -25.70 5.53 -9.21
N TYR A 397 -26.12 5.34 -7.96
CA TYR A 397 -25.32 4.67 -6.93
C TYR A 397 -25.08 3.19 -7.23
N ALA A 398 -26.11 2.45 -7.64
CA ALA A 398 -25.94 1.03 -7.97
C ALA A 398 -25.13 0.85 -9.25
N TRP A 399 -25.40 1.68 -10.27
CA TRP A 399 -24.67 1.64 -11.53
C TRP A 399 -23.19 2.04 -11.35
N SER A 400 -22.88 2.92 -10.40
CA SER A 400 -21.49 3.28 -10.12
C SER A 400 -20.66 2.14 -9.57
N LEU A 401 -21.26 1.15 -8.89
CA LEU A 401 -20.57 -0.07 -8.48
C LEU A 401 -20.11 -0.89 -9.69
N VAL A 402 -20.91 -0.91 -10.77
CA VAL A 402 -20.54 -1.56 -12.03
C VAL A 402 -19.41 -0.79 -12.71
N GLY A 403 -19.54 0.54 -12.83
CA GLY A 403 -18.51 1.40 -13.44
C GLY A 403 -17.16 1.29 -12.72
N HIS A 404 -17.15 1.43 -11.40
CA HIS A 404 -15.95 1.22 -10.58
C HIS A 404 -15.46 -0.23 -10.63
N GLY A 405 -16.36 -1.21 -10.70
CA GLY A 405 -16.02 -2.62 -10.85
C GLY A 405 -15.21 -2.88 -12.12
N ILE A 406 -15.59 -2.27 -13.25
CA ILE A 406 -14.83 -2.37 -14.51
C ILE A 406 -13.41 -1.79 -14.34
N ILE A 407 -13.30 -0.61 -13.72
CA ILE A 407 -12.00 0.03 -13.43
C ILE A 407 -11.13 -0.89 -12.56
N VAL A 408 -11.66 -1.35 -11.43
CA VAL A 408 -10.92 -2.18 -10.47
C VAL A 408 -10.47 -3.50 -11.11
N LEU A 409 -11.35 -4.15 -11.88
CA LEU A 409 -11.01 -5.40 -12.57
C LEU A 409 -9.91 -5.19 -13.62
N GLY A 410 -9.99 -4.10 -14.41
CA GLY A 410 -8.94 -3.75 -15.38
C GLY A 410 -7.59 -3.47 -14.72
N ILE A 411 -7.60 -2.72 -13.62
CA ILE A 411 -6.42 -2.45 -12.80
C ILE A 411 -5.81 -3.75 -12.26
N VAL A 412 -6.62 -4.61 -11.64
CA VAL A 412 -6.16 -5.88 -11.07
C VAL A 412 -5.60 -6.80 -12.17
N ALA A 413 -6.27 -6.90 -13.31
CA ALA A 413 -5.81 -7.68 -14.46
C ALA A 413 -4.45 -7.19 -14.97
N THR A 414 -4.29 -5.87 -15.09
CA THR A 414 -3.04 -5.25 -15.55
C THR A 414 -1.89 -5.52 -14.56
N ILE A 415 -2.12 -5.27 -13.28
CA ILE A 415 -1.10 -5.45 -12.24
C ILE A 415 -0.66 -6.91 -12.15
N THR A 416 -1.62 -7.83 -12.11
CA THR A 416 -1.32 -9.26 -12.02
C THR A 416 -0.58 -9.75 -13.26
N SER A 417 -0.96 -9.28 -14.45
CA SER A 417 -0.28 -9.61 -15.71
C SER A 417 1.17 -9.10 -15.74
N ILE A 418 1.40 -7.85 -15.36
CA ILE A 418 2.75 -7.26 -15.31
C ILE A 418 3.61 -7.97 -14.26
N ARG A 419 3.07 -8.22 -13.06
CA ARG A 419 3.79 -8.92 -11.99
C ARG A 419 4.18 -10.34 -12.39
N ALA A 420 3.24 -11.08 -12.97
CA ALA A 420 3.48 -12.45 -13.45
C ALA A 420 4.52 -12.45 -14.57
N SER A 421 4.38 -11.58 -15.57
CA SER A 421 5.32 -11.48 -16.69
C SER A 421 6.73 -11.10 -16.22
N GLY A 422 6.84 -10.11 -15.32
CA GLY A 422 8.11 -9.70 -14.74
C GLY A 422 8.75 -10.81 -13.90
N ALA A 423 7.95 -11.59 -13.17
CA ALA A 423 8.46 -12.70 -12.37
C ALA A 423 8.96 -13.84 -13.27
N LEU A 424 8.21 -14.19 -14.32
CA LEU A 424 8.60 -15.19 -15.32
C LEU A 424 9.91 -14.79 -16.00
N LEU A 425 10.03 -13.52 -16.43
CA LEU A 425 11.25 -12.99 -17.03
C LEU A 425 12.43 -13.04 -16.06
N THR A 426 12.24 -12.54 -14.84
CA THR A 426 13.28 -12.54 -13.79
C THR A 426 13.80 -13.96 -13.54
N VAL A 427 12.90 -14.92 -13.33
CA VAL A 427 13.28 -16.31 -13.07
C VAL A 427 13.96 -16.94 -14.27
N ARG A 428 13.46 -16.70 -15.49
CA ARG A 428 14.05 -17.24 -16.71
C ARG A 428 15.44 -16.69 -16.97
N CYS A 429 15.67 -15.41 -16.68
CA CYS A 429 16.97 -14.75 -16.84
C CYS A 429 17.96 -15.15 -15.75
N THR A 430 17.53 -15.28 -14.50
CA THR A 430 18.43 -15.57 -13.36
C THR A 430 18.75 -17.06 -13.22
N PHE A 431 17.78 -17.94 -13.43
CA PHE A 431 17.92 -19.38 -13.14
C PHE A 431 17.91 -20.26 -14.40
N GLY A 432 17.65 -19.69 -15.57
CA GLY A 432 17.58 -20.45 -16.83
C GLY A 432 16.37 -21.39 -16.95
N SER A 433 15.53 -21.50 -15.93
CA SER A 433 14.43 -22.47 -15.82
C SER A 433 13.27 -21.90 -15.00
N LEU A 434 12.04 -22.33 -15.30
CA LEU A 434 10.83 -21.96 -14.57
C LEU A 434 10.51 -22.92 -13.41
N GLN A 435 11.34 -23.95 -13.17
CA GLN A 435 11.15 -24.92 -12.10
C GLN A 435 11.06 -24.29 -10.71
N LEU A 436 11.75 -23.15 -10.51
CA LEU A 436 11.72 -22.39 -9.27
C LEU A 436 10.30 -22.06 -8.80
N PHE A 437 9.33 -21.88 -9.71
CA PHE A 437 7.95 -21.58 -9.31
C PHE A 437 7.23 -22.73 -8.61
N THR A 438 7.66 -23.96 -8.84
CA THR A 438 6.98 -25.17 -8.32
C THR A 438 7.82 -25.99 -7.36
N ALA A 439 9.13 -25.77 -7.31
CA ALA A 439 10.04 -26.50 -6.45
C ALA A 439 9.78 -26.23 -4.95
N PRO A 440 9.78 -27.25 -4.09
CA PRO A 440 9.51 -27.06 -2.66
C PRO A 440 10.69 -26.36 -1.97
N CYS A 441 10.38 -25.52 -0.97
CA CYS A 441 11.36 -24.93 -0.07
C CYS A 441 10.78 -24.88 1.34
N SER A 442 11.42 -25.58 2.27
CA SER A 442 10.96 -25.74 3.65
C SER A 442 10.91 -24.42 4.42
N VAL A 443 11.75 -23.44 4.03
CA VAL A 443 11.72 -22.08 4.59
C VAL A 443 10.46 -21.33 4.16
N ASP A 444 9.99 -21.47 2.92
CA ASP A 444 8.76 -20.81 2.46
C ASP A 444 7.53 -21.30 3.22
N THR A 445 7.54 -22.58 3.60
CA THR A 445 6.49 -23.19 4.42
C THR A 445 6.61 -22.75 5.88
N ALA A 446 7.82 -22.67 6.44
CA ALA A 446 8.04 -22.20 7.81
C ALA A 446 7.69 -20.71 7.99
N LEU A 447 8.02 -19.88 7.00
CA LEU A 447 7.58 -18.49 6.93
C LEU A 447 6.06 -18.43 6.72
N GLY A 448 5.53 -19.15 5.74
CA GLY A 448 4.10 -19.22 5.45
C GLY A 448 3.48 -17.83 5.36
N ILE A 449 2.36 -17.63 6.07
CA ILE A 449 1.68 -16.33 6.16
C ILE A 449 2.49 -15.25 6.89
N ARG A 450 3.57 -15.58 7.61
CA ARG A 450 4.37 -14.60 8.37
C ARG A 450 5.24 -13.72 7.49
N SER A 451 5.57 -14.17 6.29
CA SER A 451 6.19 -13.33 5.27
C SER A 451 5.13 -12.82 4.30
N LYS A 452 5.18 -11.52 4.01
CA LYS A 452 4.27 -10.86 3.08
C LYS A 452 4.57 -11.28 1.64
N MET A 453 5.83 -11.29 1.26
CA MET A 453 6.29 -11.50 -0.12
C MET A 453 7.58 -12.32 -0.16
N ILE A 454 7.86 -12.92 -1.30
CA ILE A 454 9.05 -13.75 -1.54
C ILE A 454 10.17 -12.93 -2.21
N PHE A 455 11.43 -13.21 -1.88
CA PHE A 455 12.55 -12.64 -2.61
C PHE A 455 13.01 -13.61 -3.71
N LEU A 456 12.58 -13.36 -4.95
CA LEU A 456 12.63 -14.32 -6.07
C LEU A 456 14.05 -14.56 -6.59
N GLY A 457 14.84 -13.50 -6.77
CA GLY A 457 16.28 -13.58 -7.02
C GLY A 457 17.09 -13.93 -5.77
N GLY A 458 16.41 -14.14 -4.64
CA GLY A 458 17.01 -14.51 -3.38
C GLY A 458 17.31 -16.01 -3.24
N TYR A 459 16.79 -16.87 -4.12
CA TYR A 459 17.01 -18.31 -4.05
C TYR A 459 18.35 -18.75 -4.66
N VAL A 460 18.77 -19.95 -4.27
CA VAL A 460 19.91 -20.68 -4.86
C VAL A 460 19.55 -22.16 -4.96
N TRP A 461 20.05 -22.83 -6.00
CA TRP A 461 19.98 -24.29 -6.11
C TRP A 461 21.22 -24.90 -5.45
N GLU A 462 21.02 -25.72 -4.43
CA GLU A 462 22.09 -26.45 -3.75
C GLU A 462 21.77 -27.94 -3.78
N SER A 463 22.63 -28.75 -4.40
CA SER A 463 22.44 -30.22 -4.50
C SER A 463 21.06 -30.63 -5.05
N GLY A 464 20.50 -29.85 -5.98
CA GLY A 464 19.17 -30.08 -6.56
C GLY A 464 17.98 -29.60 -5.72
N ASP A 465 18.22 -29.13 -4.49
CA ASP A 465 17.21 -28.56 -3.61
C ASP A 465 17.17 -27.03 -3.73
N LEU A 466 15.97 -26.45 -3.70
CA LEU A 466 15.77 -25.01 -3.71
C LEU A 466 15.97 -24.44 -2.30
N CYS A 467 16.94 -23.55 -2.13
CA CYS A 467 17.34 -22.99 -0.85
C CYS A 467 17.42 -21.47 -0.86
N TYR A 468 17.42 -20.88 0.33
CA TYR A 468 17.83 -19.51 0.55
C TYR A 468 19.26 -19.46 1.10
N PRO A 469 20.16 -18.68 0.49
CA PRO A 469 21.46 -18.39 1.04
C PRO A 469 21.32 -17.51 2.30
N VAL A 470 22.39 -17.51 3.10
CA VAL A 470 22.47 -16.78 4.37
C VAL A 470 22.05 -15.31 4.24
N GLU A 471 22.51 -14.61 3.20
CA GLU A 471 22.24 -13.18 3.02
C GLU A 471 20.75 -12.89 2.75
N THR A 472 20.06 -13.79 2.06
CA THR A 472 18.62 -13.68 1.85
C THR A 472 17.85 -13.98 3.13
N LEU A 473 18.27 -14.98 3.91
CA LEU A 473 17.66 -15.25 5.22
C LEU A 473 17.79 -14.02 6.14
N LYS A 474 18.95 -13.36 6.14
CA LYS A 474 19.14 -12.09 6.86
C LYS A 474 18.21 -10.98 6.36
N SER A 475 17.83 -10.94 5.08
CA SER A 475 16.91 -9.89 4.58
C SER A 475 15.48 -10.05 5.10
N PHE A 476 15.02 -11.29 5.33
CA PHE A 476 13.76 -11.54 6.04
C PHE A 476 13.86 -11.28 7.55
N GLY A 477 15.06 -10.98 8.06
CA GLY A 477 15.31 -10.80 9.48
C GLY A 477 15.17 -12.07 10.31
N VAL A 478 15.31 -13.23 9.68
CA VAL A 478 15.37 -14.50 10.39
C VAL A 478 16.76 -14.70 10.99
N MET A 479 16.79 -15.28 12.18
CA MET A 479 18.00 -15.56 12.94
C MET A 479 17.99 -17.01 13.41
N LEU A 480 19.14 -17.45 13.95
CA LEU A 480 19.32 -18.77 14.55
C LEU A 480 19.19 -18.66 16.06
N MET A 481 18.38 -19.52 16.66
CA MET A 481 18.37 -19.74 18.10
C MET A 481 18.91 -21.13 18.42
N GLN A 482 19.84 -21.21 19.36
CA GLN A 482 20.29 -22.46 19.95
C GLN A 482 19.71 -22.59 21.36
N GLU A 483 19.05 -23.71 21.63
CA GLU A 483 18.53 -24.07 22.96
C GLU A 483 19.61 -24.79 23.79
N GLU A 484 19.39 -24.94 25.09
CA GLU A 484 20.38 -25.53 26.01
C GLU A 484 20.72 -26.98 25.62
N ASP A 485 19.75 -27.70 25.05
CA ASP A 485 19.89 -29.08 24.58
C ASP A 485 20.65 -29.20 23.22
N GLY A 486 21.12 -28.08 22.67
CA GLY A 486 21.85 -28.02 21.40
C GLY A 486 20.96 -28.00 20.15
N ASP A 487 19.64 -28.06 20.32
CA ASP A 487 18.67 -27.93 19.23
C ASP A 487 18.71 -26.53 18.59
N HIS A 488 18.58 -26.50 17.27
CA HIS A 488 18.62 -25.28 16.46
C HIS A 488 17.24 -24.92 15.92
N TYR A 489 16.89 -23.65 16.04
CA TYR A 489 15.58 -23.13 15.65
C TYR A 489 15.69 -21.87 14.80
N LEU A 490 14.77 -21.74 13.85
CA LEU A 490 14.55 -20.53 13.09
C LEU A 490 13.70 -19.56 13.89
N VAL A 491 14.21 -18.35 14.12
CA VAL A 491 13.54 -17.30 14.88
C VAL A 491 13.33 -16.04 14.05
N MET A 492 12.23 -15.32 14.29
CA MET A 492 11.92 -14.05 13.64
C MET A 492 11.28 -13.06 14.60
N HIS A 493 11.28 -11.77 14.22
CA HIS A 493 10.55 -10.73 14.95
C HIS A 493 9.04 -10.82 14.72
N LYS A 494 8.28 -10.91 15.82
CA LYS A 494 6.82 -10.85 15.80
C LYS A 494 6.33 -9.40 15.83
N LEU A 495 5.77 -8.95 14.72
CA LEU A 495 5.06 -7.68 14.63
C LEU A 495 3.68 -7.83 15.28
N ARG A 496 3.47 -7.14 16.40
CA ARG A 496 2.15 -7.07 17.07
C ARG A 496 1.40 -5.80 16.65
N TRP A 497 0.11 -5.75 16.95
CA TRP A 497 -0.77 -4.62 16.59
C TRP A 497 -0.28 -3.29 17.18
N LEU A 498 -0.28 -3.19 18.51
CA LEU A 498 0.06 -1.96 19.25
C LEU A 498 1.30 -2.13 20.13
N SER A 499 1.45 -3.30 20.75
CA SER A 499 2.52 -3.57 21.70
C SER A 499 3.85 -3.84 21.01
N ILE A 500 4.95 -3.33 21.59
CA ILE A 500 6.30 -3.56 21.06
C ILE A 500 7.16 -4.14 22.18
N PRO A 501 6.90 -5.41 22.56
CA PRO A 501 7.55 -6.03 23.70
C PRO A 501 9.06 -6.07 23.49
N ARG A 502 9.85 -6.02 24.58
CA ARG A 502 11.31 -6.15 24.49
C ARG A 502 11.75 -7.54 24.01
N GLN A 503 10.97 -8.56 24.35
CA GLN A 503 11.07 -9.92 23.82
C GLN A 503 10.03 -10.09 22.73
N ASP A 504 10.42 -9.77 21.50
CA ASP A 504 9.57 -9.83 20.31
C ASP A 504 9.95 -10.97 19.37
N MET A 505 10.99 -11.74 19.67
CA MET A 505 11.41 -12.88 18.84
C MET A 505 10.59 -14.13 19.17
N ILE A 506 10.15 -14.81 18.13
CA ILE A 506 9.44 -16.08 18.20
C ILE A 506 10.15 -17.14 17.37
N ILE A 507 10.02 -18.39 17.81
CA ILE A 507 10.45 -19.57 17.04
C ILE A 507 9.36 -19.91 16.04
N ILE A 508 9.75 -20.20 14.80
CA ILE A 508 8.83 -20.55 13.70
C ILE A 508 9.11 -21.91 13.06
N GLY A 509 10.29 -22.49 13.29
CA GLY A 509 10.63 -23.82 12.78
C GLY A 509 11.87 -24.40 13.44
N LYS A 510 11.97 -25.74 13.45
CA LYS A 510 13.15 -26.49 13.90
C LYS A 510 14.06 -26.77 12.72
N ILE A 511 15.37 -26.57 12.89
CA ILE A 511 16.37 -26.73 11.84
C ILE A 511 17.00 -28.11 11.95
N HIS A 512 16.92 -28.90 10.87
CA HIS A 512 17.54 -30.22 10.76
C HIS A 512 18.38 -30.27 9.47
N GLY A 513 19.70 -30.31 9.59
CA GLY A 513 20.57 -30.12 8.43
C GLY A 513 20.25 -28.78 7.77
N ASN A 514 20.00 -28.77 6.46
CA ASN A 514 19.62 -27.56 5.71
C ASN A 514 18.10 -27.34 5.67
N ARG A 515 17.29 -28.16 6.34
CA ARG A 515 15.82 -28.13 6.25
C ARG A 515 15.20 -27.50 7.47
N VAL A 516 14.03 -26.89 7.31
CA VAL A 516 13.26 -26.25 8.39
C VAL A 516 11.89 -26.92 8.51
N LYS A 517 11.64 -27.61 9.62
CA LYS A 517 10.31 -28.17 9.93
C LYS A 517 9.50 -27.10 10.69
N PRO A 518 8.35 -26.63 10.17
CA PRO A 518 7.50 -25.68 10.89
C PRO A 518 7.11 -26.22 12.28
N CYS A 519 7.00 -25.34 13.27
CA CYS A 519 6.61 -25.74 14.62
C CYS A 519 5.66 -24.71 15.25
N LEU A 520 5.09 -25.06 16.41
CA LEU A 520 4.23 -24.15 17.17
C LEU A 520 5.04 -22.92 17.62
N GLU A 521 4.43 -21.75 17.44
CA GLU A 521 5.06 -20.49 17.85
C GLU A 521 5.28 -20.48 19.36
N ARG A 522 6.54 -20.28 19.78
CA ARG A 522 6.90 -20.07 21.19
C ARG A 522 7.92 -18.94 21.34
N PRO A 523 7.98 -18.29 22.52
CA PRO A 523 8.96 -17.24 22.79
C PRO A 523 10.40 -17.72 22.60
N CYS A 524 11.27 -16.87 22.07
CA CYS A 524 12.70 -17.14 21.98
C CYS A 524 13.35 -17.00 23.37
N THR A 525 13.84 -18.11 23.92
CA THR A 525 14.47 -18.20 25.26
C THR A 525 15.98 -18.54 25.21
N GLY A 526 16.47 -19.03 24.06
CA GLY A 526 17.84 -19.46 23.86
C GLY A 526 18.82 -18.36 23.43
N ILE A 527 20.03 -18.78 23.05
CA ILE A 527 21.09 -17.89 22.54
C ILE A 527 20.81 -17.60 21.07
N VAL A 528 20.86 -16.32 20.68
CA VAL A 528 20.56 -15.88 19.32
C VAL A 528 21.83 -15.49 18.59
N SER A 529 21.97 -15.99 17.36
CA SER A 529 23.07 -15.69 16.45
C SER A 529 22.58 -15.57 15.01
N MET A 530 23.45 -15.12 14.11
CA MET A 530 23.13 -15.14 12.67
C MET A 530 23.15 -16.55 12.12
N ILE A 531 22.27 -16.80 11.15
CA ILE A 531 22.31 -18.03 10.34
C ILE A 531 23.62 -18.03 9.55
N ARG A 532 24.30 -19.18 9.47
CA ARG A 532 25.61 -19.34 8.82
C ARG A 532 25.61 -20.27 7.62
N LYS A 533 24.47 -20.88 7.29
CA LYS A 533 24.31 -21.80 6.18
C LYS A 533 23.01 -21.55 5.43
N SER A 534 22.96 -21.99 4.19
CA SER A 534 21.74 -21.98 3.40
C SER A 534 20.70 -22.92 3.98
N LEU A 535 19.43 -22.55 3.90
CA LEU A 535 18.30 -23.34 4.37
C LEU A 535 17.24 -23.48 3.27
N GLY A 536 16.64 -24.65 3.12
CA GLY A 536 15.64 -24.95 2.10
C GLY A 536 15.34 -26.42 1.91
N GLY A 537 15.10 -26.83 0.66
CA GLY A 537 14.75 -28.19 0.27
C GLY A 537 13.33 -28.62 0.67
N PRO A 538 12.89 -29.84 0.29
CA PRO A 538 11.58 -30.35 0.63
C PRO A 538 11.44 -30.65 2.12
N ILE A 539 10.20 -30.55 2.64
CA ILE A 539 9.89 -31.00 3.99
C ILE A 539 9.92 -32.53 3.99
N THR A 540 10.83 -33.13 4.77
CA THR A 540 10.73 -34.55 5.12
C THR A 540 9.65 -34.70 6.18
N HIS A 541 8.61 -35.47 5.85
CA HIS A 541 7.54 -35.81 6.77
C HIS A 541 8.06 -36.60 7.97
#